data_AF-A0A9Q0M1K9-F1
#
_entry.id   AF-A0A9Q0M1K9-F1
#
_cell.length_a   1.000
_cell.length_b   1.000
_cell.length_c   1.000
_cell.angle_alpha   90.00
_cell.angle_beta   90.00
_cell.angle_gamma   90.00
#
_symmetry.space_group_name_H-M   'P 1'
#
loop_
_entity.id
_entity.type
_entity.pdbx_description
1 polymer ?
#
loop_
_entity_poly.entity_id
_entity_poly.type
_entity_poly.pdbx_seq_one_letter_code
_entity_poly.pdbx_strand_id
1 'polypeptide(L)'
;MNFKQIGQPIRNLLAFQGIDFDEKRYKNEEGKDSQWFKEKFTIGLDFPNLPYFIDGDVKLTQTIAILRYLARKYKLDGENENEKNRIALIEQQVYDLATSFFQAVFGGNFENKKPEILKALPDQLKAVSTFLAQINSFQVAEFLTPIFGYMSICSEFVHLHLTL
;
A
#
# COMPACT_ATOMS: atom_id res chain seq x y z
N MET A 1 -15.23 5.80 4.71
CA MET A 1 -14.06 4.92 4.47
C MET A 1 -12.80 5.78 4.61
N ASN A 2 -11.85 5.44 5.48
CA ASN A 2 -10.68 6.29 5.72
C ASN A 2 -9.61 6.06 4.64
N PHE A 3 -9.69 6.79 3.53
CA PHE A 3 -8.78 6.70 2.38
C PHE A 3 -7.31 7.04 2.69
N LYS A 4 -6.99 7.49 3.91
CA LYS A 4 -5.62 7.82 4.34
C LYS A 4 -4.66 6.61 4.22
N GLN A 5 -5.19 5.41 4.39
CA GLN A 5 -4.40 4.18 4.56
C GLN A 5 -3.76 3.70 3.24
N ILE A 6 -4.49 3.73 2.13
CA ILE A 6 -4.03 3.19 0.84
C ILE A 6 -2.93 4.02 0.16
N GLY A 7 -2.74 5.28 0.57
CA GLY A 7 -1.65 6.15 0.11
C GLY A 7 -0.40 6.09 0.98
N GLN A 8 -0.44 5.42 2.15
CA GLN A 8 0.67 5.40 3.08
C GLN A 8 1.95 4.76 2.52
N PRO A 9 1.89 3.65 1.75
CA PRO A 9 3.09 3.06 1.16
C PRO A 9 3.84 4.03 0.25
N ILE A 10 3.11 4.88 -0.48
CA ILE A 10 3.69 5.88 -1.38
C ILE A 10 4.46 6.93 -0.57
N ARG A 11 3.84 7.46 0.50
CA ARG A 11 4.50 8.42 1.41
C ARG A 11 5.76 7.82 2.03
N ASN A 12 5.67 6.56 2.49
CA ASN A 12 6.81 5.87 3.09
C ASN A 12 7.96 5.70 2.10
N LEU A 13 7.68 5.35 0.84
CA LEU A 13 8.73 5.18 -0.17
C LEU A 13 9.40 6.52 -0.48
N LEU A 14 8.63 7.58 -0.66
CA LEU A 14 9.15 8.94 -0.88
C LEU A 14 10.01 9.42 0.30
N ALA A 15 9.50 9.27 1.53
CA ALA A 15 10.24 9.63 2.73
C ALA A 15 11.52 8.80 2.90
N PHE A 16 11.47 7.50 2.61
CA PHE A 16 12.62 6.62 2.63
C PHE A 16 13.71 7.05 1.64
N GLN A 17 13.31 7.49 0.45
CA GLN A 17 14.22 8.04 -0.56
C GLN A 17 14.64 9.50 -0.28
N GLY A 18 14.18 10.10 0.82
CA GLY A 18 14.47 11.50 1.16
C GLY A 18 13.87 12.49 0.15
N ILE A 19 12.80 12.12 -0.54
CA ILE A 19 12.13 12.94 -1.55
C ILE A 19 11.03 13.77 -0.89
N ASP A 20 11.15 15.08 -0.97
CA ASP A 20 10.10 16.01 -0.59
C ASP A 20 8.89 15.88 -1.54
N PHE A 21 7.69 15.95 -0.98
CA PHE A 21 6.45 15.88 -1.76
C PHE A 21 5.36 16.78 -1.16
N ASP A 22 4.56 17.37 -2.05
CA ASP A 22 3.32 18.04 -1.65
C ASP A 22 2.19 17.02 -1.51
N GLU A 23 1.40 17.16 -0.45
CA GLU A 23 0.28 16.26 -0.19
C GLU A 23 -1.06 17.00 -0.20
N LYS A 24 -1.91 16.68 -1.18
CA LYS A 24 -3.31 17.08 -1.16
C LYS A 24 -4.17 16.08 -0.39
N ARG A 25 -4.65 16.49 0.79
CA ARG A 25 -5.59 15.70 1.61
C ARG A 25 -7.02 16.20 1.43
N TYR A 26 -7.88 15.33 0.91
CA TYR A 26 -9.32 15.58 0.89
C TYR A 26 -9.93 15.34 2.27
N LYS A 27 -10.88 16.19 2.67
CA LYS A 27 -11.67 15.96 3.88
C LYS A 27 -12.52 14.69 3.71
N ASN A 28 -12.73 13.97 4.82
CA ASN A 28 -13.61 12.81 4.84
C ASN A 28 -15.08 13.28 4.87
N GLU A 29 -15.53 13.79 3.72
CA GLU A 29 -16.88 14.27 3.49
C GLU A 29 -17.65 13.24 2.68
N GLU A 30 -18.91 13.01 3.04
CA GLU A 30 -19.78 12.08 2.36
C GLU A 30 -20.60 12.76 1.26
N GLY A 31 -21.05 11.97 0.28
CA GLY A 31 -21.93 12.45 -0.78
C GLY A 31 -21.22 13.11 -1.96
N LYS A 32 -22.00 13.44 -2.99
CA LYS A 32 -21.53 13.98 -4.28
C LYS A 32 -20.95 15.39 -4.18
N ASP A 33 -21.23 16.10 -3.08
CA ASP A 33 -20.77 17.46 -2.84
C ASP A 33 -19.39 17.53 -2.18
N SER A 34 -18.78 16.38 -1.86
CA SER A 34 -17.43 16.36 -1.30
C SER A 34 -16.42 17.02 -2.24
N GLN A 35 -15.37 17.61 -1.66
CA GLN A 35 -14.30 18.23 -2.44
C GLN A 35 -13.73 17.28 -3.51
N TRP A 36 -13.58 16.00 -3.19
CA TRP A 36 -13.06 15.01 -4.13
C TRP A 36 -13.96 14.87 -5.36
N PHE A 37 -15.28 14.70 -5.19
CA PHE A 37 -16.19 14.50 -6.32
C PHE A 37 -16.28 15.73 -7.23
N LYS A 38 -16.11 16.94 -6.67
CA LYS A 38 -16.05 18.19 -7.44
C LYS A 38 -14.80 18.29 -8.31
N GLU A 39 -13.66 17.79 -7.83
CA GLU A 39 -12.38 17.89 -8.54
C GLU A 39 -12.04 16.66 -9.39
N LYS A 40 -12.61 15.49 -9.09
CA LYS A 40 -12.22 14.16 -9.61
C LYS A 40 -11.95 14.14 -11.12
N PHE A 41 -12.79 14.77 -11.92
CA PHE A 41 -12.70 14.77 -13.39
C PHE A 41 -11.95 15.99 -13.97
N THR A 42 -11.46 16.90 -13.13
CA THR A 42 -10.77 18.14 -13.55
C THR A 42 -9.25 18.02 -13.56
N ILE A 43 -8.70 17.01 -12.89
CA ILE A 43 -7.24 16.82 -12.68
C ILE A 43 -6.57 16.23 -13.95
N GLY A 44 -7.37 15.65 -14.86
CA GLY A 44 -6.88 14.99 -16.07
C GLY A 44 -6.21 13.65 -15.79
N LEU A 45 -6.83 12.82 -14.93
CA LEU A 45 -6.44 11.44 -14.67
C LEU A 45 -7.20 10.52 -15.64
N ASP A 46 -6.53 9.53 -16.24
CA ASP A 46 -7.18 8.56 -17.13
C ASP A 46 -8.24 7.72 -16.41
N PHE A 47 -7.92 7.29 -15.19
CA PHE A 47 -8.82 6.56 -14.30
C PHE A 47 -8.92 7.28 -12.95
N PRO A 48 -9.80 8.29 -12.81
CA PRO A 48 -9.86 9.13 -11.62
C PRO A 48 -10.17 8.33 -10.35
N ASN A 49 -9.21 8.28 -9.42
CA ASN A 49 -9.33 7.60 -8.14
C ASN A 49 -8.36 8.17 -7.10
N LEU A 50 -8.55 7.79 -5.84
CA LEU A 50 -7.58 8.02 -4.76
C LEU A 50 -6.87 6.68 -4.41
N PRO A 51 -5.56 6.71 -4.12
CA PRO A 51 -4.66 7.84 -4.28
C PRO A 51 -4.38 8.13 -5.76
N TYR A 52 -3.98 9.36 -6.04
CA TYR A 52 -3.32 9.74 -7.29
C TYR A 52 -1.94 10.33 -7.01
N PHE A 53 -1.08 10.32 -8.02
CA PHE A 53 0.26 10.87 -7.99
C PHE A 53 0.53 11.65 -9.28
N ILE A 54 1.17 12.81 -9.14
CA ILE A 54 1.50 13.71 -10.25
C ILE A 54 2.97 14.06 -10.16
N ASP A 55 3.69 13.90 -11.27
CA ASP A 55 5.13 14.15 -11.39
C ASP A 55 5.44 14.63 -12.81
N GLY A 56 5.42 15.95 -12.98
CA GLY A 56 5.41 16.60 -14.29
C GLY A 56 4.20 16.14 -15.12
N ASP A 57 4.49 15.54 -16.28
CA ASP A 57 3.46 15.01 -17.19
C ASP A 57 2.93 13.63 -16.76
N VAL A 58 3.60 12.95 -15.82
CA VAL A 58 3.16 11.64 -15.33
C VAL A 58 2.02 11.82 -14.34
N LYS A 59 0.86 11.25 -14.67
CA LYS A 59 -0.34 11.26 -13.83
C LYS A 59 -0.83 9.85 -13.62
N LEU A 60 -0.75 9.35 -12.39
CA LEU A 60 -1.06 7.96 -12.07
C LEU A 60 -2.13 7.86 -10.99
N THR A 61 -2.96 6.83 -11.11
CA THR A 61 -3.80 6.31 -10.02
C THR A 61 -3.45 4.85 -9.80
N GLN A 62 -4.04 4.22 -8.78
CA GLN A 62 -3.71 2.87 -8.29
C GLN A 62 -2.39 2.82 -7.50
N THR A 63 -2.48 2.46 -6.22
CA THR A 63 -1.33 2.44 -5.31
C THR A 63 -0.14 1.65 -5.86
N ILE A 64 -0.39 0.46 -6.40
CA ILE A 64 0.67 -0.41 -6.94
C ILE A 64 1.32 0.20 -8.20
N ALA A 65 0.53 0.80 -9.09
CA ALA A 65 1.09 1.44 -10.29
C ALA A 65 2.01 2.62 -9.93
N ILE A 66 1.60 3.43 -8.94
CA ILE A 66 2.40 4.53 -8.40
C ILE A 66 3.69 4.00 -7.76
N LEU A 67 3.62 2.97 -6.91
CA LEU A 67 4.80 2.37 -6.29
C LEU A 67 5.78 1.81 -7.31
N ARG A 68 5.30 1.08 -8.33
CA ARG A 68 6.14 0.56 -9.42
C ARG A 68 6.79 1.68 -10.23
N TYR A 69 6.08 2.79 -10.46
CA TYR A 69 6.66 3.96 -11.12
C TYR A 69 7.81 4.55 -10.30
N LEU A 70 7.60 4.76 -9.00
CA LEU A 70 8.64 5.27 -8.11
C LEU A 70 9.82 4.30 -7.97
N ALA A 71 9.54 3.00 -7.93
CA ALA A 71 10.57 1.97 -7.91
C ALA A 71 11.51 2.09 -9.11
N ARG A 72 10.95 2.17 -10.32
CA ARG A 72 11.74 2.37 -11.55
C ARG A 72 12.47 3.69 -11.55
N LYS A 73 11.80 4.78 -11.15
CA LYS A 73 12.38 6.14 -11.12
C LYS A 73 13.62 6.20 -10.23
N TYR A 74 13.59 5.48 -9.09
CA TYR A 74 14.67 5.48 -8.10
C TYR A 74 15.51 4.19 -8.08
N LYS A 75 15.41 3.35 -9.11
CA LYS A 75 16.19 2.11 -9.28
C LYS A 75 16.03 1.11 -8.11
N LEU A 76 14.80 0.94 -7.65
CA LEU A 76 14.40 0.00 -6.59
C LEU A 76 13.61 -1.21 -7.15
N ASP A 77 13.50 -1.37 -8.47
CA ASP A 77 12.76 -2.45 -9.11
C ASP A 77 13.63 -3.67 -9.49
N GLY A 78 14.87 -3.73 -9.02
CA GLY A 78 15.80 -4.84 -9.25
C GLY A 78 16.64 -4.71 -10.52
N GLU A 79 17.81 -5.33 -10.52
CA GLU A 79 18.82 -5.14 -11.58
C GLU A 79 18.66 -6.15 -12.73
N ASN A 80 17.96 -7.26 -12.49
CA ASN A 80 17.72 -8.32 -13.46
C ASN A 80 16.28 -8.85 -13.38
N GLU A 81 15.89 -9.63 -14.39
CA GLU A 81 14.52 -10.15 -14.51
C GLU A 81 14.12 -11.07 -13.36
N ASN A 82 15.06 -11.83 -12.79
CA ASN A 82 14.76 -12.67 -11.64
C ASN A 82 14.42 -11.81 -10.40
N GLU A 83 15.18 -10.74 -10.15
CA GLU A 83 14.88 -9.80 -9.06
C GLU A 83 13.55 -9.08 -9.27
N LYS A 84 13.30 -8.56 -10.47
CA LYS A 84 12.01 -7.94 -10.84
C LYS A 84 10.84 -8.88 -10.59
N ASN A 85 10.96 -10.15 -11.01
CA ASN A 85 9.93 -11.16 -10.79
C ASN A 85 9.71 -11.43 -9.30
N ARG A 86 10.78 -11.51 -8.51
CA ARG A 86 10.69 -11.72 -7.05
C ARG A 86 10.04 -10.53 -6.35
N ILE A 87 10.39 -9.29 -6.74
CA ILE A 87 9.77 -8.05 -6.24
C ILE A 87 8.29 -8.00 -6.58
N ALA A 88 7.94 -8.27 -7.84
CA ALA A 88 6.54 -8.27 -8.27
C ALA A 88 5.71 -9.30 -7.49
N LEU A 89 6.27 -10.49 -7.25
CA LEU A 89 5.58 -11.55 -6.49
C LEU A 89 5.31 -11.13 -5.05
N ILE A 90 6.32 -10.62 -4.33
CA ILE A 90 6.14 -10.24 -2.93
C ILE A 90 5.31 -8.97 -2.77
N GLU A 91 5.40 -8.02 -3.69
CA GLU A 91 4.52 -6.85 -3.76
C GLU A 91 3.05 -7.29 -3.81
N GLN A 92 2.70 -8.22 -4.72
CA GLN A 92 1.35 -8.74 -4.85
C GLN A 92 0.93 -9.53 -3.61
N GLN A 93 1.80 -10.40 -3.08
CA GLN A 93 1.48 -11.18 -1.88
C GLN A 93 1.20 -10.29 -0.66
N VAL A 94 1.96 -9.20 -0.49
CA VAL A 94 1.70 -8.24 0.59
C VAL A 94 0.41 -7.45 0.32
N TYR A 95 0.16 -7.05 -0.93
CA TYR A 95 -1.08 -6.37 -1.31
C TYR A 95 -2.33 -7.22 -1.06
N ASP A 96 -2.28 -8.52 -1.36
CA ASP A 96 -3.39 -9.46 -1.11
C ASP A 96 -3.64 -9.64 0.38
N LEU A 97 -2.59 -9.77 1.19
CA LEU A 97 -2.70 -9.84 2.65
C LEU A 97 -3.33 -8.57 3.22
N ALA A 98 -2.83 -7.42 2.78
CA ALA A 98 -3.29 -6.09 3.12
C ALA A 98 -4.77 -5.86 2.78
N THR A 99 -5.18 -6.20 1.56
CA THR A 99 -6.56 -6.03 1.10
C THR A 99 -7.51 -7.01 1.76
N SER A 100 -7.08 -8.25 1.99
CA SER A 100 -7.87 -9.25 2.74
C SER A 100 -8.12 -8.79 4.18
N PHE A 101 -7.10 -8.26 4.86
CA PHE A 101 -7.24 -7.69 6.20
C PHE A 101 -8.18 -6.49 6.19
N PHE A 102 -7.99 -5.56 5.25
CA PHE A 102 -8.85 -4.38 5.11
C PHE A 102 -10.32 -4.78 4.89
N GLN A 103 -10.59 -5.73 4.00
CA GLN A 103 -11.95 -6.24 3.76
C GLN A 103 -12.55 -6.90 5.00
N ALA A 104 -11.76 -7.61 5.79
CA ALA A 104 -12.25 -8.20 7.02
C ALA A 104 -12.66 -7.13 8.03
N VAL A 105 -11.82 -6.13 8.25
CA VAL A 105 -12.05 -5.05 9.22
C VAL A 105 -13.22 -4.16 8.81
N PHE A 106 -13.26 -3.73 7.55
CA PHE A 106 -14.22 -2.73 7.09
C PHE A 106 -15.43 -3.31 6.34
N GLY A 107 -15.44 -4.61 6.03
CA GLY A 107 -16.54 -5.29 5.33
C GLY A 107 -17.76 -5.62 6.21
N GLY A 108 -17.83 -5.10 7.44
CA GLY A 108 -18.97 -5.26 8.34
C GLY A 108 -19.11 -6.64 8.99
N ASN A 109 -18.12 -7.52 8.84
CA ASN A 109 -18.17 -8.88 9.39
C ASN A 109 -16.86 -9.28 10.11
N PHE A 110 -16.19 -8.29 10.71
CA PHE A 110 -14.88 -8.49 11.32
C PHE A 110 -14.92 -9.50 12.46
N GLU A 111 -15.87 -9.38 13.39
CA GLU A 111 -15.94 -10.25 14.57
C GLU A 111 -16.05 -11.74 14.22
N ASN A 112 -16.79 -12.09 13.16
CA ASN A 112 -16.93 -13.47 12.73
C ASN A 112 -15.70 -13.98 11.96
N LYS A 113 -15.01 -13.09 11.23
CA LYS A 113 -13.80 -13.44 10.44
C LYS A 113 -12.52 -13.41 11.27
N LYS A 114 -12.50 -12.68 12.37
CA LYS A 114 -11.35 -12.46 13.25
C LYS A 114 -10.67 -13.77 13.69
N PRO A 115 -11.37 -14.84 14.13
CA PRO A 115 -10.71 -16.09 14.51
C PRO A 115 -9.97 -16.76 13.35
N GLU A 116 -10.54 -16.75 12.16
CA GLU A 116 -9.92 -17.33 10.95
C GLU A 116 -8.67 -16.54 10.54
N ILE A 117 -8.76 -15.21 10.58
CA ILE A 117 -7.63 -14.32 10.26
C ILE A 117 -6.50 -14.51 11.26
N LEU A 118 -6.80 -14.52 12.57
CA LEU A 118 -5.79 -14.72 13.60
C LEU A 118 -5.14 -16.10 13.52
N LYS A 119 -5.88 -17.12 13.07
CA LYS A 119 -5.35 -18.46 12.84
C LYS A 119 -4.42 -18.52 11.62
N ALA A 120 -4.77 -17.84 10.52
CA ALA A 120 -4.00 -17.87 9.27
C ALA A 120 -2.80 -16.91 9.26
N LEU A 121 -2.88 -15.81 10.02
CA LEU A 121 -1.89 -14.73 10.00
C LEU A 121 -0.46 -15.21 10.30
N PRO A 122 -0.18 -16.06 11.32
CA PRO A 122 1.19 -16.51 11.59
C PRO A 122 1.84 -17.22 10.40
N ASP A 123 1.10 -18.08 9.71
CA ASP A 123 1.60 -18.82 8.56
C ASP A 123 1.82 -17.90 7.35
N GLN A 124 0.91 -16.95 7.12
CA GLN A 124 1.06 -15.93 6.07
C GLN A 124 2.28 -15.04 6.33
N LEU A 125 2.47 -14.56 7.57
CA LEU A 125 3.63 -13.76 7.96
C LEU A 125 4.94 -14.56 7.87
N LYS A 126 4.91 -15.83 8.25
CA LYS A 126 6.07 -16.72 8.12
C LYS A 126 6.44 -16.94 6.65
N ALA A 127 5.46 -17.12 5.76
CA ALA A 127 5.70 -17.28 4.33
C ALA A 127 6.35 -16.02 3.74
N VAL A 128 5.81 -14.84 4.06
CA VAL A 128 6.38 -13.53 3.68
C VAL A 128 7.80 -13.39 4.20
N SER A 129 8.03 -13.61 5.51
CA SER A 129 9.36 -13.51 6.14
C SER A 129 10.38 -14.47 5.52
N THR A 130 9.98 -15.72 5.28
CA THR A 130 10.83 -16.73 4.62
C THR A 130 11.19 -16.31 3.19
N PHE A 131 10.23 -15.77 2.44
CA PHE A 131 10.47 -15.30 1.07
C PHE A 131 11.44 -14.11 1.05
N LEU A 132 11.26 -13.15 1.96
CA LEU A 132 12.15 -12.00 2.12
C LEU A 132 13.59 -12.44 2.43
N ALA A 133 13.77 -13.41 3.33
CA ALA A 133 15.09 -13.92 3.68
C ALA A 133 15.83 -14.58 2.49
N GLN A 134 15.10 -15.01 1.45
CA GLN A 134 15.67 -15.55 0.22
C GLN A 134 16.00 -14.47 -0.81
N ILE A 135 15.46 -13.26 -0.68
CA ILE A 135 15.79 -12.15 -1.57
C ILE A 135 17.00 -11.44 -0.98
N ASN A 136 18.19 -11.77 -1.50
CA ASN A 136 19.47 -11.26 -1.00
C ASN A 136 19.80 -9.82 -1.44
N SER A 137 18.87 -9.11 -2.09
CA SER A 137 19.09 -7.74 -2.54
C SER A 137 18.53 -6.75 -1.55
N PHE A 138 19.44 -5.97 -0.95
CA PHE A 138 19.18 -4.81 -0.09
C PHE A 138 18.09 -3.89 -0.68
N GLN A 139 18.09 -3.68 -2.01
CA GLN A 139 17.10 -2.90 -2.75
C GLN A 139 15.65 -3.42 -2.60
N VAL A 140 15.46 -4.73 -2.44
CA VAL A 140 14.12 -5.34 -2.32
C VAL A 140 13.58 -5.22 -0.91
N ALA A 141 14.44 -5.35 0.10
CA ALA A 141 14.07 -5.04 1.47
C ALA A 141 13.70 -3.56 1.63
N GLU A 142 14.40 -2.65 0.94
CA GLU A 142 14.12 -1.21 0.96
C GLU A 142 12.83 -0.83 0.23
N PHE A 143 12.51 -1.45 -0.92
CA PHE A 143 11.23 -1.25 -1.61
C PHE A 143 10.03 -1.77 -0.80
N LEU A 144 10.24 -2.86 -0.05
CA LEU A 144 9.16 -3.51 0.70
C LEU A 144 8.93 -2.91 2.08
N THR A 145 9.92 -2.27 2.70
CA THR A 145 9.76 -1.59 4.01
C THR A 145 8.60 -0.58 3.99
N PRO A 146 8.43 0.27 2.96
CA PRO A 146 7.26 1.12 2.76
C PRO A 146 5.93 0.37 2.56
N ILE A 147 5.97 -0.74 1.82
CA ILE A 147 4.83 -1.62 1.56
C ILE A 147 4.40 -2.34 2.87
N PHE A 148 5.33 -2.67 3.76
CA PHE A 148 5.05 -3.13 5.13
C PHE A 148 4.50 -2.03 6.06
N GLY A 149 4.54 -0.77 5.65
CA GLY A 149 3.74 0.29 6.28
C GLY A 149 2.23 -0.03 6.28
N TYR A 150 1.76 -0.85 5.34
CA TYR A 150 0.39 -1.38 5.34
C TYR A 150 0.12 -2.27 6.56
N MET A 151 1.15 -2.94 7.08
CA MET A 151 1.08 -3.75 8.31
C MET A 151 1.31 -2.94 9.58
N SER A 152 1.91 -1.75 9.54
CA SER A 152 1.91 -0.85 10.72
C SER A 152 0.49 -0.46 11.11
N ILE A 153 -0.41 -0.35 10.12
CA ILE A 153 -1.85 -0.13 10.32
C ILE A 153 -2.51 -1.39 10.87
N CYS A 154 -2.11 -2.59 10.43
CA CYS A 154 -2.54 -3.83 11.06
C CYS A 154 -2.04 -3.93 12.50
N SER A 155 -0.80 -3.51 12.79
CA SER A 155 -0.20 -3.55 14.12
C SER A 155 -0.86 -2.54 15.07
N GLU A 156 -1.13 -1.30 14.62
CA GLU A 156 -1.92 -0.33 15.39
C GLU A 156 -3.36 -0.81 15.57
N PHE A 157 -4.01 -1.35 14.53
CA PHE A 157 -5.37 -1.88 14.65
C PHE A 157 -5.43 -3.09 15.59
N VAL A 158 -4.45 -4.00 15.52
CA VAL A 158 -4.27 -5.13 16.45
C VAL A 158 -4.01 -4.62 17.86
N HIS A 159 -3.14 -3.61 18.05
CA HIS A 159 -2.87 -3.03 19.36
C HIS A 159 -4.07 -2.28 19.96
N LEU A 160 -4.85 -1.57 19.13
CA LEU A 160 -6.00 -0.78 19.57
C LEU A 160 -7.29 -1.60 19.73
N HIS A 161 -7.46 -2.71 19.01
CA HIS A 161 -8.74 -3.44 18.94
C HIS A 161 -8.63 -4.96 19.16
N LEU A 162 -7.41 -5.52 19.26
CA LEU A 162 -7.17 -6.95 19.44
C LEU A 162 -6.26 -7.25 20.64
N THR A 163 -6.11 -6.32 21.58
CA THR A 163 -5.44 -6.57 22.86
C THR A 163 -6.05 -7.79 23.55
N LEU A 164 -5.23 -8.82 23.72
CA LEU A 164 -5.32 -9.76 24.84
C LEU A 164 -4.85 -9.04 26.11
#